data_AF-A0AAX3FGY5-F1
#
_entry.id   AF-A0AAX3FGY5-F1
#
_cell.length_a   1.000
_cell.length_b   1.000
_cell.length_c   1.000
_cell.angle_alpha   90.00
_cell.angle_beta   90.00
_cell.angle_gamma   90.00
#
_symmetry.space_group_name_H-M   'P 1'
#
loop_
_entity.id
_entity.type
_entity.pdbx_description
1 polymer ?
#
loop_
_entity_poly.entity_id
_entity_poly.type
_entity_poly.pdbx_seq_one_letter_code
_entity_poly.pdbx_strand_id
1 'polypeptide(L)'
;MNKFTKISAAALFAFFLSACDKPENKTAEVQATQAETKTTAVDTGAQDYKKFQEWQQLQEKSIGEAINSAIEKLGDKAKDAALIQTTMNKAILEQIENIQKSAATLEIKDPQVKVLKDKSLEAMALGAKMIAENDKLAKNPTPEAHKAFGELQAQLDKIAMEGQKIEAELATKYGAAPAPAPAPAPAPAQ
;
A
#
# COMPACT_ATOMS: atom_id res chain seq x y z
N MET A 1 -45.39 -9.02 -21.86
CA MET A 1 -45.12 -10.34 -21.24
C MET A 1 -43.60 -10.50 -21.29
N ASN A 2 -42.78 -10.54 -20.25
CA ASN A 2 -42.85 -10.77 -18.79
C ASN A 2 -41.75 -9.87 -18.15
N LYS A 3 -41.95 -9.00 -17.15
CA LYS A 3 -42.28 -9.18 -15.72
C LYS A 3 -41.38 -10.17 -14.97
N PHE A 4 -40.27 -9.72 -14.36
CA PHE A 4 -39.68 -10.21 -13.09
C PHE A 4 -38.74 -9.12 -12.50
N THR A 5 -39.20 -8.33 -11.51
CA THR A 5 -38.92 -8.48 -10.06
C THR A 5 -37.51 -7.96 -9.69
N LYS A 6 -37.30 -6.67 -9.43
CA LYS A 6 -37.48 -6.00 -8.11
C LYS A 6 -37.22 -6.92 -6.90
N ILE A 7 -35.94 -7.16 -6.59
CA ILE A 7 -35.44 -7.50 -5.25
C ILE A 7 -34.21 -6.59 -5.05
N SER A 8 -34.38 -5.34 -4.61
CA SER A 8 -34.35 -4.97 -3.20
C SER A 8 -33.32 -5.77 -2.38
N ALA A 9 -32.03 -5.57 -2.67
CA ALA A 9 -30.92 -6.01 -1.84
C ALA A 9 -30.67 -5.04 -0.66
N ALA A 10 -31.75 -4.55 -0.03
CA ALA A 10 -31.73 -3.67 1.13
C ALA A 10 -32.04 -4.45 2.43
N ALA A 11 -31.60 -5.70 2.53
CA ALA A 11 -31.97 -6.60 3.64
C ALA A 11 -30.80 -7.40 4.22
N LEU A 12 -29.58 -6.85 4.21
CA LEU A 12 -28.44 -7.46 4.91
C LEU A 12 -27.73 -6.54 5.92
N PHE A 13 -28.31 -5.36 6.23
CA PHE A 13 -27.75 -4.41 7.21
C PHE A 13 -28.71 -4.11 8.37
N ALA A 14 -29.35 -5.14 8.92
CA ALA A 14 -30.28 -5.02 10.05
C ALA A 14 -29.91 -5.92 11.24
N PHE A 15 -28.63 -5.99 11.61
CA PHE A 15 -28.18 -6.78 12.78
C PHE A 15 -27.35 -6.05 13.83
N PHE A 16 -27.33 -4.72 13.86
CA PHE A 16 -26.66 -3.97 14.95
C PHE A 16 -27.52 -2.88 15.59
N LEU A 17 -28.83 -3.12 15.72
CA LEU A 17 -29.72 -2.30 16.56
C LEU A 17 -30.49 -3.16 17.55
N SER A 18 -29.77 -3.86 18.43
CA SER A 18 -30.35 -4.34 19.68
C SER A 18 -29.30 -4.39 20.80
N ALA A 19 -29.48 -3.48 21.76
CA ALA A 19 -29.11 -3.60 23.16
C ALA A 19 -27.61 -3.55 23.55
N CYS A 20 -27.15 -2.37 23.96
CA CYS A 20 -26.98 -2.10 25.40
C CYS A 20 -26.98 -0.59 25.64
N ASP A 21 -28.17 -0.08 25.96
CA ASP A 21 -28.32 1.09 26.81
C ASP A 21 -27.98 0.64 28.24
N LYS A 22 -27.00 1.29 28.86
CA LYS A 22 -26.96 1.42 30.32
C LYS A 22 -26.27 2.74 30.69
N PRO A 23 -26.97 3.67 31.35
CA PRO A 23 -26.41 4.96 31.75
C PRO A 23 -25.81 4.85 33.15
N GLU A 24 -24.67 5.47 33.40
CA GLU A 24 -24.36 5.91 34.75
C GLU A 24 -23.57 7.22 34.76
N ASN A 25 -24.26 8.23 35.26
CA ASN A 25 -23.78 9.55 35.63
C ASN A 25 -23.18 9.48 37.04
N LYS A 26 -21.96 9.97 37.26
CA LYS A 26 -21.55 10.61 38.52
C LYS A 26 -20.29 11.48 38.38
N THR A 27 -20.56 12.77 38.54
CA THR A 27 -19.80 13.90 39.10
C THR A 27 -18.31 13.76 39.45
N ALA A 28 -17.56 14.71 38.88
CA ALA A 28 -16.33 15.41 39.26
C ALA A 28 -15.59 15.07 40.58
N GLU A 29 -14.25 15.03 40.47
CA GLU A 29 -13.37 15.69 41.43
C GLU A 29 -12.11 16.26 40.74
N VAL A 30 -11.77 17.48 41.13
CA VAL A 30 -10.62 18.28 40.69
C VAL A 30 -9.40 17.86 41.50
N GLN A 31 -8.27 17.55 40.84
CA GLN A 31 -6.97 17.70 41.48
C GLN A 31 -5.87 18.07 40.49
N ALA A 32 -4.95 18.88 41.00
CA ALA A 32 -4.17 19.85 40.28
C ALA A 32 -2.80 19.32 39.81
N THR A 33 -2.34 19.92 38.72
CA THR A 33 -0.94 20.24 38.39
C THR A 33 0.09 19.10 38.39
N GLN A 34 0.34 18.53 37.21
CA GLN A 34 1.71 18.48 36.69
C GLN A 34 1.68 19.01 35.25
N ALA A 35 2.16 20.23 35.08
CA ALA A 35 2.57 20.73 33.76
C ALA A 35 3.87 20.00 33.38
N GLU A 36 3.75 18.75 32.96
CA GLU A 36 4.70 18.20 32.01
C GLU A 36 4.47 19.00 30.73
N THR A 37 5.50 19.73 30.31
CA THR A 37 5.62 20.22 28.94
C THR A 37 5.76 18.99 28.02
N LYS A 38 4.70 18.19 27.92
CA LYS A 38 4.47 17.31 26.78
C LYS A 38 4.35 18.30 25.63
N THR A 39 5.45 18.48 24.91
CA THR A 39 5.40 18.93 23.54
C THR A 39 4.33 18.06 22.90
N THR A 40 3.15 18.60 22.68
CA THR A 40 2.08 17.93 21.96
C THR A 40 2.69 17.63 20.61
N ALA A 41 3.18 16.40 20.45
CA ALA A 41 3.63 15.91 19.16
C ALA A 41 2.44 16.10 18.24
N VAL A 42 2.57 17.02 17.28
CA VAL A 42 1.53 17.25 16.28
C VAL A 42 1.32 15.90 15.61
N ASP A 43 0.11 15.36 15.69
CA ASP A 43 -0.25 14.15 14.95
C ASP A 43 -0.16 14.48 13.46
N THR A 44 0.89 13.96 12.84
CA THR A 44 1.20 14.16 11.42
C THR A 44 0.75 12.97 10.59
N GLY A 45 0.17 11.93 11.21
CA GLY A 45 -0.05 10.65 10.57
C GLY A 45 -0.95 10.70 9.35
N ALA A 46 -2.04 11.47 9.37
CA ALA A 46 -2.89 11.63 8.18
C ALA A 46 -2.17 12.31 7.01
N GLN A 47 -1.39 13.35 7.29
CA GLN A 47 -0.61 14.06 6.28
C GLN A 47 0.50 13.16 5.72
N ASP A 48 1.24 12.51 6.60
CA ASP A 48 2.37 11.67 6.23
C ASP A 48 1.91 10.43 5.49
N TYR A 49 0.79 9.82 5.90
CA TYR A 49 0.20 8.68 5.22
C TYR A 49 -0.22 9.04 3.79
N LYS A 50 -0.94 10.15 3.62
CA LYS A 50 -1.31 10.67 2.30
C LYS A 50 -0.07 10.97 1.44
N LYS A 51 0.92 11.66 2.01
CA LYS A 51 2.20 11.98 1.33
C LYS A 51 2.92 10.71 0.87
N PHE A 52 2.91 9.67 1.69
CA PHE A 52 3.50 8.39 1.36
C PHE A 52 2.73 7.67 0.25
N GLN A 53 1.40 7.67 0.27
CA GLN A 53 0.57 7.09 -0.80
C GLN A 53 0.77 7.80 -2.14
N GLU A 54 0.81 9.14 -2.15
CA GLU A 54 1.09 9.93 -3.35
C GLU A 54 2.49 9.64 -3.90
N TRP A 55 3.48 9.51 -3.00
CA TRP A 55 4.84 9.11 -3.38
C TRP A 55 4.87 7.71 -4.00
N GLN A 56 4.16 6.73 -3.42
CA GLN A 56 4.07 5.36 -3.96
C GLN A 56 3.46 5.33 -5.36
N GLN A 57 2.33 6.01 -5.57
CA GLN A 57 1.67 6.11 -6.88
C GLN A 57 2.58 6.71 -7.94
N LEU A 58 3.36 7.73 -7.57
CA LEU A 58 4.37 8.31 -8.46
C LEU A 58 5.46 7.30 -8.82
N GLN A 59 5.91 6.48 -7.85
CA GLN A 59 6.92 5.46 -8.11
C GLN A 59 6.37 4.37 -9.06
N GLU A 60 5.16 3.87 -8.83
CA GLU A 60 4.52 2.86 -9.69
C GLU A 60 4.43 3.35 -11.14
N LYS A 61 3.93 4.57 -11.34
CA LYS A 61 3.88 5.19 -12.66
C LYS A 61 5.26 5.32 -13.28
N SER A 62 6.25 5.77 -12.53
CA SER A 62 7.62 5.95 -13.03
C SER A 62 8.30 4.64 -13.43
N ILE A 63 8.00 3.53 -12.76
CA ILE A 63 8.48 2.19 -13.15
C ILE A 63 7.88 1.80 -14.49
N GLY A 64 6.57 1.94 -14.66
CA GLY A 64 5.89 1.65 -15.93
C GLY A 64 6.44 2.49 -17.09
N GLU A 65 6.65 3.78 -16.87
CA GLU A 65 7.23 4.68 -17.87
C GLU A 65 8.68 4.31 -18.22
N ALA A 66 9.51 3.97 -17.21
CA ALA A 66 10.89 3.56 -17.42
C ALA A 66 10.98 2.27 -18.25
N ILE A 67 10.15 1.27 -17.92
CA ILE A 67 10.06 0.01 -18.67
C ILE A 67 9.62 0.27 -20.10
N ASN A 68 8.52 1.00 -20.30
CA ASN A 68 8.00 1.29 -21.63
C ASN A 68 9.04 2.03 -22.48
N SER A 69 9.67 3.08 -21.93
CA SER A 69 10.73 3.82 -22.62
C SER A 69 11.92 2.93 -22.98
N ALA A 70 12.31 2.01 -22.10
CA ALA A 70 13.40 1.08 -22.36
C ALA A 70 13.07 0.09 -23.49
N ILE A 71 11.84 -0.44 -23.52
CA ILE A 71 11.38 -1.35 -24.58
C ILE A 71 11.24 -0.61 -25.91
N GLU A 72 10.65 0.59 -25.94
CA GLU A 72 10.51 1.40 -27.15
C GLU A 72 11.86 1.67 -27.83
N LYS A 73 12.90 1.93 -27.03
CA LYS A 73 14.28 2.13 -27.51
C LYS A 73 14.89 0.90 -28.19
N LEU A 74 14.34 -0.30 -27.99
CA LEU A 74 14.78 -1.50 -28.68
C LEU A 74 14.37 -1.52 -30.16
N GLY A 75 13.29 -0.81 -30.53
CA GLY A 75 12.76 -0.81 -31.89
C GLY A 75 12.56 -2.23 -32.44
N ASP A 76 13.10 -2.52 -33.62
CA ASP A 76 13.01 -3.84 -34.24
C ASP A 76 13.62 -4.99 -33.41
N LYS A 77 14.52 -4.68 -32.46
CA LYS A 77 15.12 -5.69 -31.58
C LYS A 77 14.13 -6.23 -30.55
N ALA A 78 12.98 -5.57 -30.34
CA ALA A 78 11.91 -6.04 -29.46
C ALA A 78 11.21 -7.34 -29.96
N LYS A 79 11.70 -7.96 -31.04
CA LYS A 79 11.26 -9.31 -31.47
C LYS A 79 11.96 -10.42 -30.67
N ASP A 80 13.05 -10.11 -29.98
CA ASP A 80 13.78 -11.04 -29.11
C ASP A 80 13.24 -10.97 -27.67
N ALA A 81 12.56 -12.04 -27.24
CA ALA A 81 11.95 -12.13 -25.92
C ALA A 81 12.98 -12.09 -24.78
N ALA A 82 14.17 -12.69 -24.97
CA ALA A 82 15.22 -12.67 -23.95
C ALA A 82 15.81 -11.26 -23.81
N LEU A 83 15.92 -10.54 -24.93
CA LEU A 83 16.34 -9.14 -24.93
C LEU A 83 15.31 -8.22 -24.28
N ILE A 84 14.01 -8.43 -24.51
CA ILE A 84 12.95 -7.69 -23.81
C ILE A 84 13.06 -7.93 -22.30
N GLN A 85 13.13 -9.19 -21.87
CA GLN A 85 13.21 -9.54 -20.45
C GLN A 85 14.45 -8.90 -19.78
N THR A 86 15.61 -8.98 -20.44
CA THR A 86 16.85 -8.36 -19.95
C THR A 86 16.70 -6.84 -19.83
N THR A 87 16.09 -6.21 -20.83
CA THR A 87 15.83 -4.76 -20.85
C THR A 87 14.90 -4.33 -19.74
N MET A 88 13.80 -5.08 -19.52
CA MET A 88 12.85 -4.83 -18.44
C MET A 88 13.51 -4.96 -17.06
N ASN A 89 14.23 -6.06 -16.84
CA ASN A 89 14.93 -6.30 -15.57
C ASN A 89 15.91 -5.15 -15.27
N LYS A 90 16.68 -4.72 -16.26
CA LYS A 90 17.60 -3.60 -16.11
C LYS A 90 16.87 -2.29 -15.77
N ALA A 91 15.82 -1.96 -16.50
CA ALA A 91 15.03 -0.75 -16.24
C ALA A 91 14.41 -0.74 -14.83
N ILE A 92 13.91 -1.89 -14.37
CA ILE A 92 13.37 -2.04 -13.01
C ILE A 92 14.47 -1.85 -11.97
N LEU A 93 15.62 -2.50 -12.13
CA LEU A 93 16.73 -2.39 -11.18
C LEU A 93 17.26 -0.95 -11.08
N GLU A 94 17.46 -0.28 -12.21
CA GLU A 94 17.83 1.14 -12.25
C GLU A 94 16.77 2.02 -11.56
N GLN A 95 15.49 1.73 -11.76
CA GLN A 95 14.43 2.51 -11.14
C GLN A 95 14.29 2.26 -9.64
N ILE A 96 14.56 1.06 -9.15
CA ILE A 96 14.62 0.77 -7.71
C ILE A 96 15.70 1.63 -7.02
N GLU A 97 16.86 1.84 -7.65
CA GLU A 97 17.89 2.74 -7.11
C GLU A 97 17.40 4.20 -7.07
N ASN A 98 16.68 4.65 -8.09
CA ASN A 98 16.09 6.00 -8.11
C ASN A 98 15.02 6.18 -7.04
N ILE A 99 14.20 5.14 -6.80
CA ILE A 99 13.19 5.11 -5.74
C ILE A 99 13.86 5.19 -4.36
N GLN A 100 14.95 4.46 -4.14
CA GLN A 100 15.70 4.55 -2.87
C GLN A 100 16.22 5.96 -2.62
N LYS A 101 16.75 6.64 -3.65
CA LYS A 101 17.19 8.03 -3.57
C LYS A 101 16.01 8.98 -3.28
N SER A 102 14.87 8.80 -3.94
CA SER A 102 13.68 9.63 -3.72
C SER A 102 13.06 9.42 -2.34
N ALA A 103 13.12 8.19 -1.80
CA ALA A 103 12.62 7.88 -0.46
C ALA A 103 13.44 8.52 0.66
N ALA A 104 14.74 8.76 0.43
CA ALA A 104 15.62 9.45 1.37
C ALA A 104 15.25 10.93 1.54
N THR A 105 14.61 11.54 0.53
CA THR A 105 14.11 12.92 0.61
C THR A 105 12.67 13.00 1.14
N LEU A 106 11.99 11.86 1.25
CA LEU A 106 10.63 11.78 1.76
C LEU A 106 10.62 11.82 3.30
N GLU A 107 10.46 13.02 3.85
CA GLU A 107 10.20 13.21 5.28
C GLU A 107 8.85 12.65 5.69
N ILE A 108 8.89 11.71 6.65
CA ILE A 108 7.76 11.09 7.33
C ILE A 108 8.09 11.12 8.83
N LYS A 109 7.22 11.73 9.62
CA LYS A 109 7.37 11.93 11.06
C LYS A 109 6.56 10.92 11.86
N ASP A 110 5.39 10.52 11.36
CA ASP A 110 4.58 9.49 12.02
C ASP A 110 5.32 8.14 12.07
N PRO A 111 5.48 7.53 13.26
CA PRO A 111 6.22 6.29 13.40
C PRO A 111 5.65 5.11 12.62
N GLN A 112 4.33 4.95 12.55
CA GLN A 112 3.70 3.83 11.84
C GLN A 112 3.81 4.01 10.33
N VAL A 113 3.60 5.22 9.82
CA VAL A 113 3.84 5.54 8.40
C VAL A 113 5.32 5.36 8.04
N LYS A 114 6.25 5.68 8.94
CA LYS A 114 7.67 5.43 8.72
C LYS A 114 7.98 3.93 8.62
N VAL A 115 7.44 3.11 9.51
CA VAL A 115 7.63 1.65 9.45
C VAL A 115 7.09 1.09 8.13
N LEU A 116 5.91 1.56 7.69
CA LEU A 116 5.34 1.19 6.40
C LEU A 116 6.29 1.57 5.24
N LYS A 117 6.81 2.81 5.22
CA LYS A 117 7.81 3.25 4.24
C LYS A 117 9.02 2.33 4.20
N ASP A 118 9.60 2.06 5.35
CA ASP A 118 10.79 1.22 5.46
C ASP A 118 10.51 -0.21 4.96
N LYS A 119 9.35 -0.78 5.28
CA LYS A 119 8.93 -2.11 4.80
C LYS A 119 8.69 -2.14 3.29
N SER A 120 8.10 -1.10 2.71
CA SER A 120 7.96 -0.99 1.25
C SER A 120 9.32 -0.93 0.55
N LEU A 121 10.30 -0.22 1.11
CA LEU A 121 11.67 -0.18 0.59
C LEU A 121 12.38 -1.53 0.73
N GLU A 122 12.18 -2.22 1.85
CA GLU A 122 12.70 -3.58 2.08
C GLU A 122 12.13 -4.57 1.05
N ALA A 123 10.81 -4.53 0.79
CA ALA A 123 10.16 -5.35 -0.23
C ALA A 123 10.72 -5.08 -1.64
N MET A 124 10.89 -3.82 -2.02
CA MET A 124 11.49 -3.47 -3.32
C MET A 124 12.94 -3.94 -3.44
N ALA A 125 13.74 -3.80 -2.38
CA ALA A 125 15.11 -4.29 -2.35
C ALA A 125 15.17 -5.82 -2.45
N LEU A 126 14.24 -6.55 -1.84
CA LEU A 126 14.11 -8.00 -2.03
C LEU A 126 13.69 -8.34 -3.46
N GLY A 127 12.75 -7.60 -4.06
CA GLY A 127 12.36 -7.75 -5.45
C GLY A 127 13.56 -7.61 -6.41
N ALA A 128 14.43 -6.62 -6.17
CA ALA A 128 15.68 -6.47 -6.92
C ALA A 128 16.61 -7.70 -6.79
N LYS A 129 16.76 -8.23 -5.56
CA LYS A 129 17.52 -9.47 -5.35
C LYS A 129 16.89 -10.65 -6.08
N MET A 130 15.56 -10.79 -6.05
CA MET A 130 14.86 -11.87 -6.76
C MET A 130 15.07 -11.79 -8.27
N ILE A 131 15.05 -10.59 -8.86
CA ILE A 131 15.38 -10.40 -10.29
C ILE A 131 16.80 -10.87 -10.59
N ALA A 132 17.77 -10.49 -9.75
CA ALA A 132 19.17 -10.89 -9.93
C ALA A 132 19.39 -12.40 -9.72
N GLU A 133 18.76 -13.00 -8.71
CA GLU A 133 18.85 -14.45 -8.46
C GLU A 133 18.14 -15.26 -9.55
N ASN A 134 17.01 -14.77 -10.10
CA ASN A 134 16.35 -15.42 -11.22
C ASN A 134 17.23 -15.46 -12.47
N ASP A 135 17.98 -14.38 -12.75
CA ASP A 135 18.96 -14.36 -13.84
C ASP A 135 20.09 -15.39 -13.62
N LYS A 136 20.58 -15.54 -12.39
CA LYS A 136 21.54 -16.59 -12.03
C LYS A 136 20.94 -17.98 -12.20
N LEU A 137 19.71 -18.20 -11.74
CA LEU A 137 19.01 -19.48 -11.84
C LEU A 137 18.82 -19.91 -13.30
N ALA A 138 18.44 -18.96 -14.16
CA ALA A 138 18.29 -19.20 -15.59
C ALA A 138 19.61 -19.61 -16.27
N LYS A 139 20.75 -19.08 -15.80
CA LYS A 139 22.08 -19.37 -16.34
C LYS A 139 22.72 -20.62 -15.73
N ASN A 140 22.42 -20.93 -14.47
CA ASN A 140 23.01 -22.04 -13.72
C ASN A 140 22.02 -22.58 -12.66
N PRO A 141 21.14 -23.53 -13.03
CA PRO A 141 20.07 -24.01 -12.17
C PRO A 141 20.60 -25.04 -11.14
N THR A 142 21.28 -24.56 -10.09
CA THR A 142 21.78 -25.43 -9.01
C THR A 142 20.77 -25.53 -7.85
N PRO A 143 20.84 -26.58 -7.01
CA PRO A 143 20.02 -26.68 -5.80
C PRO A 143 20.18 -25.47 -4.86
N GLU A 144 21.40 -24.92 -4.76
CA GLU A 144 21.71 -23.75 -3.95
C GLU A 144 21.02 -22.50 -4.49
N ALA A 145 20.99 -22.31 -5.81
CA ALA A 145 20.30 -21.19 -6.46
C ALA A 145 18.77 -21.28 -6.24
N HIS A 146 18.19 -22.48 -6.36
CA HIS A 146 16.76 -22.69 -6.06
C HIS A 146 16.45 -22.40 -4.59
N LYS A 147 17.33 -22.83 -3.67
CA LYS A 147 17.19 -22.56 -2.24
C LYS A 147 17.25 -21.07 -1.94
N ALA A 148 18.24 -20.37 -2.49
CA ALA A 148 18.38 -18.92 -2.32
C ALA A 148 17.15 -18.15 -2.83
N PHE A 149 16.62 -18.55 -4.00
CA PHE A 149 15.39 -17.97 -4.54
C PHE A 149 14.18 -18.22 -3.62
N GLY A 150 14.01 -19.44 -3.12
CA GLY A 150 12.94 -19.79 -2.19
C GLY A 150 13.02 -19.03 -0.86
N GLU A 151 14.22 -18.81 -0.32
CA GLU A 151 14.43 -18.01 0.89
C GLU A 151 14.06 -16.53 0.67
N LEU A 152 14.39 -15.96 -0.49
CA LEU A 152 13.98 -14.61 -0.85
C LEU A 152 12.47 -14.48 -0.99
N GLN A 153 11.82 -15.46 -1.61
CA GLN A 153 10.36 -15.48 -1.74
C GLN A 153 9.68 -15.51 -0.36
N ALA A 154 10.15 -16.38 0.55
CA ALA A 154 9.62 -16.44 1.91
C ALA A 154 9.80 -15.13 2.69
N GLN A 155 10.93 -14.44 2.49
CA GLN A 155 11.17 -13.11 3.07
C GLN A 155 10.20 -12.06 2.49
N LEU A 156 9.97 -12.08 1.18
CA LEU A 156 9.04 -11.16 0.52
C LEU A 156 7.61 -11.39 1.01
N ASP A 157 7.16 -12.64 1.11
CA ASP A 157 5.83 -13.00 1.63
C ASP A 157 5.64 -12.48 3.06
N LYS A 158 6.64 -12.66 3.92
CA LYS A 158 6.61 -12.15 5.30
C LYS A 158 6.47 -10.63 5.34
N ILE A 159 7.27 -9.90 4.57
CA ILE A 159 7.21 -8.44 4.52
C ILE A 159 5.88 -7.97 3.93
N ALA A 160 5.35 -8.65 2.92
CA ALA A 160 4.05 -8.33 2.34
C ALA A 160 2.94 -8.44 3.39
N MET A 161 2.93 -9.53 4.19
CA MET A 161 1.97 -9.70 5.28
C MET A 161 2.09 -8.60 6.35
N GLU A 162 3.31 -8.31 6.79
CA GLU A 162 3.58 -7.24 7.77
C GLU A 162 3.13 -5.87 7.24
N GLY A 163 3.48 -5.55 5.99
CA GLY A 163 3.12 -4.31 5.32
C GLY A 163 1.61 -4.15 5.14
N GLN A 164 0.90 -5.20 4.70
CA GLN A 164 -0.56 -5.20 4.56
C GLN A 164 -1.27 -4.94 5.89
N LYS A 165 -0.77 -5.54 6.98
CA LYS A 165 -1.33 -5.30 8.31
C LYS A 165 -1.19 -3.83 8.71
N ILE A 166 0.00 -3.26 8.53
CA ILE A 166 0.26 -1.85 8.86
C ILE A 166 -0.57 -0.91 7.98
N GLU A 167 -0.66 -1.18 6.68
CA GLU A 167 -1.50 -0.42 5.75
C GLU A 167 -2.97 -0.45 6.17
N ALA A 168 -3.50 -1.61 6.57
CA ALA A 168 -4.89 -1.72 7.04
C ALA A 168 -5.14 -0.92 8.33
N GLU A 169 -4.19 -0.93 9.28
CA GLU A 169 -4.26 -0.12 10.50
C GLU A 169 -4.23 1.37 10.18
N LEU A 170 -3.33 1.81 9.29
CA LEU A 170 -3.20 3.20 8.86
C LEU A 170 -4.42 3.66 8.04
N ALA A 171 -4.95 2.83 7.14
CA ALA A 171 -6.16 3.11 6.39
C ALA A 171 -7.38 3.26 7.30
N THR A 172 -7.49 2.44 8.35
CA THR A 172 -8.56 2.57 9.35
C THR A 172 -8.43 3.86 10.14
N LYS A 173 -7.20 4.26 10.47
CA LYS A 173 -6.92 5.44 11.31
C LYS A 173 -6.97 6.77 10.53
N TYR A 174 -6.50 6.77 9.29
CA TYR A 174 -6.20 7.97 8.50
C TYR A 174 -6.80 7.96 7.08
N GLY A 175 -7.44 6.86 6.66
CA GLY A 175 -8.09 6.77 5.36
C GLY A 175 -9.26 7.74 5.23
N ALA A 176 -9.66 8.03 3.98
CA ALA A 176 -10.83 8.85 3.72
C ALA A 176 -12.08 8.18 4.30
N ALA A 177 -12.90 8.94 5.03
CA ALA A 177 -14.21 8.47 5.45
C ALA A 177 -15.00 8.01 4.21
N PRO A 178 -15.73 6.88 4.28
CA PRO A 178 -16.57 6.44 3.16
C PRO A 178 -17.51 7.58 2.76
N ALA A 179 -17.59 7.85 1.46
CA ALA A 179 -18.43 8.92 0.95
C ALA A 179 -19.86 8.78 1.49
N PRO A 180 -20.51 9.88 1.94
CA PRO A 180 -21.90 9.82 2.38
C PRO A 180 -22.75 9.24 1.26
N ALA A 181 -23.66 8.33 1.62
CA ALA A 181 -24.53 7.67 0.66
C ALA A 181 -25.24 8.74 -0.22
N PRO A 182 -25.33 8.53 -1.54
CA PRO A 182 -25.99 9.48 -2.43
C PRO A 182 -27.40 9.76 -1.92
N ALA A 183 -27.76 11.04 -1.85
CA ALA A 183 -29.08 11.46 -1.40
C ALA A 183 -30.16 10.71 -2.19
N PRO A 184 -31.22 10.21 -1.53
CA PRO A 184 -32.30 9.52 -2.21
C PRO A 184 -32.85 10.41 -3.34
N ALA A 185 -32.95 9.84 -4.54
CA ALA A 185 -33.45 10.56 -5.70
C ALA A 185 -34.82 11.18 -5.39
N PRO A 186 -35.08 12.44 -5.79
CA PRO A 186 -36.37 13.09 -5.56
C PRO A 186 -37.49 12.23 -6.16
N ALA A 187 -38.55 12.04 -5.38
CA ALA A 187 -39.71 11.27 -5.81
C ALA A 187 -40.28 11.86 -7.12
N PRO A 188 -40.67 11.02 -8.10
CA PRO A 188 -41.29 11.52 -9.31
C PRO A 188 -42.57 12.27 -8.95
N ALA A 189 -42.68 13.52 -9.42
CA ALA A 189 -43.89 14.31 -9.29
C ALA A 189 -45.06 13.59 -9.97
N GLN A 190 -46.19 13.48 -9.28
CA GLN A 190 -47.47 12.98 -9.82
C GLN A 190 -48.19 14.08 -10.60
#